data_AF-A0A524HQR1-F1
#
_entry.id   AF-A0A524HQR1-F1
#
_cell.length_a   1.000
_cell.length_b   1.000
_cell.length_c   1.000
_cell.angle_alpha   90.00
_cell.angle_beta   90.00
_cell.angle_gamma   90.00
#
_symmetry.space_group_name_H-M   'P 1'
#
loop_
_entity.id
_entity.type
_entity.pdbx_description
1 polymer ?
#
loop_
_entity_poly.entity_id
_entity_poly.type
_entity_poly.pdbx_seq_one_letter_code
_entity_poly.pdbx_strand_id
1 'polypeptide(L)'
;MIARALVALALAYASAVAITDWAIRTKRLSPIGGWQRLMRRISEPVILPLERRVIRAGGNPNDTPFWLFGLVVVGGLVLLGLISWAGRPLHRYARMFAAGPGGWMLALVEITYTVLTVALFIRVIGSWLGAGEFGGVMRPVRKLTDWIVEPIQRVLPPFGMFDLSPLAAWLLILLARTLMVAIITPLLPH
;
A
#
# COMPACT_ATOMS: atom_id res chain seq x y z
N MET A 1 13.55 -12.91 -6.55
CA MET A 1 14.58 -12.24 -5.71
C MET A 1 14.81 -10.80 -6.15
N ILE A 2 14.94 -10.54 -7.46
CA ILE A 2 15.20 -9.22 -8.06
C ILE A 2 14.25 -8.12 -7.53
N ALA A 3 12.95 -8.36 -7.53
CA ALA A 3 12.01 -7.31 -7.13
C ALA A 3 12.01 -7.01 -5.62
N ARG A 4 12.43 -7.96 -4.78
CA ARG A 4 12.70 -7.71 -3.35
C ARG A 4 13.93 -6.82 -3.17
N ALA A 5 14.98 -7.07 -3.96
CA ALA A 5 16.19 -6.25 -3.96
C ALA A 5 15.90 -4.83 -4.46
N LEU A 6 15.08 -4.66 -5.51
CA LEU A 6 14.70 -3.33 -6.03
C LEU A 6 13.90 -2.51 -5.01
N VAL A 7 12.95 -3.14 -4.31
CA VAL A 7 12.20 -2.44 -3.25
C VAL A 7 13.09 -2.12 -2.06
N ALA A 8 13.95 -3.05 -1.65
CA ALA A 8 14.92 -2.79 -0.58
C ALA A 8 15.86 -1.62 -0.93
N LEU A 9 16.31 -1.53 -2.19
CA LEU A 9 17.11 -0.42 -2.71
C LEU A 9 16.33 0.90 -2.70
N ALA A 10 15.09 0.90 -3.18
CA ALA A 10 14.24 2.09 -3.15
C ALA A 10 14.01 2.57 -1.70
N LEU A 11 13.71 1.63 -0.79
CA LEU A 11 13.53 1.91 0.63
C LEU A 11 14.79 2.49 1.26
N ALA A 12 15.96 1.88 1.01
CA ALA A 12 17.24 2.34 1.53
C ALA A 12 17.55 3.76 1.02
N TYR A 13 17.29 4.02 -0.26
CA TYR A 13 17.43 5.34 -0.86
C TYR A 13 16.53 6.39 -0.20
N ALA A 14 15.23 6.10 -0.08
CA ALA A 14 14.28 7.03 0.52
C ALA A 14 14.56 7.26 2.03
N SER A 15 15.02 6.22 2.73
CA SER A 15 15.45 6.31 4.13
C SER A 15 16.66 7.24 4.27
N ALA A 16 17.66 7.10 3.39
CA ALA A 16 18.86 7.94 3.42
C ALA A 16 18.54 9.42 3.18
N VAL A 17 17.61 9.71 2.26
CA VAL A 17 17.14 11.07 1.99
C VAL A 17 16.41 11.65 3.20
N ALA A 18 15.45 10.93 3.78
CA ALA A 18 14.69 11.40 4.93
C ALA A 18 15.54 11.58 6.19
N ILE A 19 16.48 10.65 6.45
CA ILE A 19 17.41 10.74 7.59
C ILE A 19 18.36 11.93 7.44
N THR A 20 18.90 12.15 6.23
CA THR A 20 19.81 13.28 5.98
C THR A 20 19.08 14.61 6.21
N ASP A 21 17.86 14.73 5.71
CA ASP A 21 17.06 15.93 5.88
C ASP A 21 16.65 16.16 7.35
N TRP A 22 16.22 15.12 8.06
CA TRP A 22 15.97 15.16 9.50
C TRP A 22 17.21 15.61 10.29
N ALA A 23 18.38 15.06 9.96
CA ALA A 23 19.63 15.37 10.64
C ALA A 23 20.08 16.83 10.41
N ILE A 24 19.75 17.42 9.26
CA ILE A 24 19.98 18.85 8.98
C ILE A 24 19.02 19.71 9.81
N ARG A 25 17.72 19.37 9.83
CA ARG A 25 16.73 20.12 10.63
C ARG A 25 17.02 20.08 12.12
N THR A 26 17.49 18.94 12.62
CA THR A 26 17.86 18.76 14.03
C THR A 26 19.25 19.32 14.34
N LYS A 27 19.87 20.05 13.41
CA LYS A 27 21.22 20.65 13.50
C LYS A 27 22.34 19.65 13.85
N ARG A 28 22.14 18.37 13.55
CA ARG A 28 23.14 17.30 13.76
C ARG A 28 24.15 17.22 12.62
N LEU A 29 23.81 17.75 11.43
CA LEU A 29 24.70 17.84 10.28
C LEU A 29 24.76 19.29 9.77
N SER A 30 25.96 19.77 9.44
CA SER A 30 26.18 21.13 8.91
C SER A 30 25.69 21.23 7.46
N PRO A 31 24.97 22.29 7.02
CA PRO A 31 24.31 22.38 5.70
C PRO A 31 25.19 22.43 4.43
N ILE A 32 26.52 22.47 4.55
CA ILE A 32 27.44 22.90 3.48
C ILE A 32 28.48 21.82 3.07
N GLY A 33 28.30 20.57 3.49
CA GLY A 33 29.21 19.45 3.24
C GLY A 33 29.09 18.79 1.85
N GLY A 34 30.16 18.10 1.42
CA GLY A 34 30.18 17.34 0.16
C GLY A 34 29.12 16.24 0.09
N TRP A 35 28.81 15.61 1.23
CA TRP A 35 27.71 14.65 1.37
C TRP A 35 26.34 15.25 1.01
N GLN A 36 26.09 16.52 1.34
CA GLN A 36 24.81 17.16 1.03
C GLN A 36 24.69 17.55 -0.43
N ARG A 37 25.78 17.98 -1.06
CA ARG A 37 25.79 18.19 -2.51
C ARG A 37 25.47 16.90 -3.24
N LEU A 38 26.03 15.78 -2.79
CA LEU A 38 25.73 14.46 -3.33
C LEU A 38 24.26 14.09 -3.11
N MET A 39 23.77 14.18 -1.87
CA MET A 39 22.37 13.86 -1.55
C MET A 39 21.41 14.73 -2.36
N ARG A 40 21.58 16.05 -2.39
CA ARG A 40 20.78 16.96 -3.21
C ARG A 40 20.84 16.60 -4.69
N ARG A 41 22.01 16.32 -5.24
CA ARG A 41 22.14 15.96 -6.66
C ARG A 41 21.39 14.69 -7.04
N ILE A 42 21.38 13.70 -6.16
CA ILE A 42 20.66 12.43 -6.40
C ILE A 42 19.16 12.60 -6.10
N SER A 43 18.80 13.38 -5.08
CA SER A 43 17.43 13.52 -4.61
C SER A 43 16.61 14.58 -5.34
N GLU A 44 17.21 15.71 -5.75
CA GLU A 44 16.56 16.81 -6.48
C GLU A 44 15.72 16.35 -7.69
N PRO A 45 16.20 15.48 -8.60
CA PRO A 45 15.38 15.05 -9.74
C PRO A 45 14.10 14.31 -9.33
N VAL A 46 14.08 13.71 -8.14
CA VAL A 46 12.93 12.96 -7.61
C VAL A 46 12.08 13.83 -6.65
N ILE A 47 12.71 14.69 -5.85
CA ILE A 47 12.06 15.55 -4.86
C ILE A 47 11.30 16.68 -5.53
N LEU A 48 11.89 17.40 -6.49
CA LEU A 48 11.26 18.57 -7.12
C LEU A 48 9.87 18.30 -7.73
N PRO A 49 9.63 17.21 -8.50
CA PRO A 49 8.29 16.91 -8.99
C PRO A 49 7.31 16.58 -7.86
N LEU A 50 7.79 15.98 -6.76
CA LEU A 50 6.98 15.68 -5.58
C LEU A 50 6.64 16.95 -4.79
N GLU A 51 7.61 17.84 -4.58
CA GLU A 51 7.46 19.13 -3.93
C GLU A 51 6.39 19.98 -4.64
N ARG A 52 6.43 20.03 -5.98
CA ARG A 52 5.39 20.69 -6.79
C ARG A 52 4.00 20.07 -6.62
N ARG A 53 3.90 18.79 -6.28
CA ARG A 53 2.62 18.11 -5.99
C ARG A 53 2.16 18.41 -4.56
N VAL A 54 3.08 18.37 -3.60
CA VAL A 54 2.82 18.69 -2.18
C VAL A 54 2.33 20.14 -2.03
N ILE A 55 2.98 21.11 -2.69
CA ILE A 55 2.56 22.52 -2.66
C ILE A 55 1.18 22.70 -3.28
N ARG A 56 0.89 22.01 -4.40
CA ARG A 56 -0.44 22.04 -5.03
C ARG A 56 -1.54 21.45 -4.15
N ALA A 57 -1.19 20.50 -3.27
CA ALA A 57 -2.07 19.95 -2.26
C ALA A 57 -2.17 20.82 -0.99
N GLY A 58 -1.52 21.99 -0.95
CA GLY A 58 -1.50 22.89 0.21
C GLY A 58 -0.51 22.48 1.31
N GLY A 59 0.40 21.54 1.03
CA GLY A 59 1.40 21.05 1.98
C GLY A 59 2.66 21.92 2.04
N ASN A 60 3.41 21.80 3.13
CA ASN A 60 4.67 22.50 3.34
C ASN A 60 5.80 21.87 2.51
N PRO A 61 6.51 22.65 1.66
CA PRO A 61 7.62 22.14 0.85
C PRO A 61 8.74 21.52 1.68
N ASN A 62 8.96 22.02 2.91
CA ASN A 62 9.95 21.45 3.79
C ASN A 62 9.65 19.98 4.10
N ASP A 63 8.39 19.53 4.19
CA ASP A 63 8.06 18.15 4.60
C ASP A 63 8.16 17.11 3.47
N THR A 64 8.51 17.55 2.26
CA THR A 64 8.63 16.71 1.06
C THR A 64 9.50 15.45 1.23
N PRO A 65 10.65 15.48 1.93
CA PRO A 65 11.48 14.29 2.15
C PRO A 65 10.78 13.18 2.94
N PHE A 66 9.92 13.53 3.91
CA PHE A 66 9.15 12.55 4.67
C PHE A 66 8.00 11.96 3.84
N TRP A 67 7.38 12.78 2.98
CA TRP A 67 6.39 12.29 2.01
C TRP A 67 7.00 11.32 0.99
N LEU A 68 8.21 11.62 0.50
CA LEU A 68 8.97 10.72 -0.37
C LEU A 68 9.22 9.38 0.32
N PHE A 69 9.68 9.42 1.58
CA PHE A 69 9.88 8.21 2.39
C PHE A 69 8.60 7.41 2.56
N GLY A 70 7.51 8.04 2.98
CA GLY A 70 6.21 7.38 3.13
C GLY A 70 5.72 6.74 1.82
N LEU A 71 5.84 7.46 0.70
CA LEU A 71 5.44 6.97 -0.61
C LEU A 71 6.28 5.76 -1.06
N VAL A 72 7.59 5.78 -0.81
CA VAL A 72 8.48 4.68 -1.19
C VAL A 72 8.31 3.46 -0.26
N VAL A 73 8.12 3.69 1.04
CA VAL A 73 7.83 2.61 1.99
C VAL A 73 6.54 1.91 1.58
N VAL A 74 5.46 2.66 1.37
CA VAL A 74 4.18 2.04 1.08
C VAL A 74 4.09 1.54 -0.34
N GLY A 75 4.60 2.28 -1.32
CA GLY A 75 4.74 1.80 -2.69
C GLY A 75 5.58 0.53 -2.76
N GLY A 76 6.66 0.46 -1.98
CA GLY A 76 7.50 -0.73 -1.84
C GLY A 76 6.78 -1.90 -1.20
N LEU A 77 6.10 -1.69 -0.08
CA LEU A 77 5.29 -2.72 0.61
C LEU A 77 4.18 -3.25 -0.29
N VAL A 78 3.50 -2.36 -1.02
CA VAL A 78 2.46 -2.72 -1.98
C VAL A 78 3.07 -3.51 -3.13
N LEU A 79 4.17 -3.04 -3.72
CA LEU A 79 4.82 -3.70 -4.83
C LEU A 79 5.29 -5.10 -4.41
N LEU A 80 5.94 -5.22 -3.24
CA LEU A 80 6.32 -6.52 -2.67
C LEU A 80 5.11 -7.40 -2.37
N GLY A 81 4.02 -6.81 -1.86
CA GLY A 81 2.75 -7.49 -1.65
C GLY A 81 2.23 -8.07 -2.96
N LEU A 82 2.13 -7.25 -4.01
CA LEU A 82 1.67 -7.66 -5.33
C LEU A 82 2.57 -8.71 -5.98
N ILE A 83 3.89 -8.58 -5.88
CA ILE A 83 4.86 -9.53 -6.46
C ILE A 83 4.88 -10.85 -5.69
N SER A 84 4.86 -10.78 -4.35
CA SER A 84 4.78 -11.98 -3.52
C SER A 84 3.46 -12.70 -3.72
N TRP A 85 2.40 -11.94 -3.97
CA TRP A 85 1.10 -12.45 -4.34
C TRP A 85 1.12 -13.10 -5.72
N ALA A 86 1.67 -12.47 -6.76
CA ALA A 86 1.63 -12.97 -8.14
C ALA A 86 2.34 -14.34 -8.37
N GLY A 87 3.38 -14.65 -7.60
CA GLY A 87 4.21 -15.84 -7.85
C GLY A 87 3.73 -17.15 -7.22
N ARG A 88 2.80 -17.11 -6.25
CA ARG A 88 2.38 -18.25 -5.44
C ARG A 88 0.89 -18.63 -5.43
N PRO A 89 -0.07 -18.02 -6.16
CA PRO A 89 -1.47 -18.39 -6.01
C PRO A 89 -1.82 -19.68 -6.76
N LEU A 90 -1.20 -19.91 -7.92
CA LEU A 90 -1.64 -20.95 -8.86
C LEU A 90 -1.67 -22.34 -8.21
N HIS A 91 -0.61 -22.71 -7.50
CA HIS A 91 -0.53 -24.00 -6.80
C HIS A 91 -1.40 -24.05 -5.53
N ARG A 92 -1.68 -22.91 -4.89
CA ARG A 92 -2.59 -22.87 -3.72
C ARG A 92 -4.03 -23.11 -4.15
N TYR A 93 -4.48 -22.39 -5.17
CA TYR A 93 -5.82 -22.56 -5.72
C TYR A 93 -5.97 -23.92 -6.40
N ALA A 94 -4.97 -24.41 -7.14
CA ALA A 94 -5.03 -25.73 -7.76
C ALA A 94 -5.24 -26.86 -6.73
N ARG A 95 -4.56 -26.81 -5.58
CA ARG A 95 -4.77 -27.79 -4.49
C ARG A 95 -6.18 -27.69 -3.89
N MET A 96 -6.71 -26.49 -3.74
CA MET A 96 -8.08 -26.27 -3.27
C MET A 96 -9.10 -26.79 -4.28
N PHE A 97 -8.89 -26.54 -5.58
CA PHE A 97 -9.79 -27.06 -6.62
C PHE A 97 -9.74 -28.59 -6.74
N ALA A 98 -8.57 -29.21 -6.51
CA ALA A 98 -8.42 -30.66 -6.52
C ALA A 98 -9.04 -31.36 -5.29
N ALA A 99 -9.24 -30.65 -4.18
CA ALA A 99 -9.81 -31.20 -2.94
C ALA A 99 -11.34 -31.40 -2.99
N GLY A 100 -11.98 -31.18 -4.13
CA GLY A 100 -13.42 -31.37 -4.33
C GLY A 100 -14.27 -30.15 -3.91
N PRO A 101 -15.59 -30.32 -3.73
CA PRO A 101 -16.54 -29.22 -3.57
C PRO A 101 -16.24 -28.27 -2.40
N GLY A 102 -15.84 -28.80 -1.24
CA GLY A 102 -15.44 -27.96 -0.09
C GLY A 102 -14.18 -27.13 -0.39
N GLY A 103 -13.28 -27.66 -1.20
CA GLY A 103 -12.07 -26.96 -1.63
C GLY A 103 -12.39 -25.82 -2.61
N TRP A 104 -13.44 -25.97 -3.44
CA TRP A 104 -13.90 -24.90 -4.32
C TRP A 104 -14.46 -23.72 -3.51
N MET A 105 -15.19 -24.02 -2.45
CA MET A 105 -15.70 -23.00 -1.52
C MET A 105 -14.56 -22.24 -0.85
N LEU A 106 -13.52 -22.95 -0.37
CA LEU A 106 -12.32 -22.30 0.17
C LEU A 106 -11.61 -21.44 -0.87
N ALA A 107 -11.45 -21.94 -2.10
CA ALA A 107 -10.82 -21.17 -3.18
C ALA A 107 -11.60 -19.87 -3.45
N LEU A 108 -12.93 -19.92 -3.50
CA LEU A 108 -13.78 -18.73 -3.68
C LEU A 108 -13.61 -17.72 -2.55
N VAL A 109 -13.56 -18.17 -1.29
CA VAL A 109 -13.34 -17.30 -0.13
C VAL A 109 -11.97 -16.63 -0.22
N GLU A 110 -10.91 -17.39 -0.52
CA GLU A 110 -9.55 -16.88 -0.63
C GLU A 110 -9.37 -15.89 -1.79
N ILE A 111 -9.93 -16.20 -2.96
CA ILE A 111 -9.89 -15.33 -4.14
C ILE A 111 -10.63 -14.03 -3.84
N THR A 112 -11.83 -14.11 -3.27
CA THR A 112 -12.64 -12.94 -2.89
C THR A 112 -11.88 -12.05 -1.90
N TYR A 113 -11.40 -12.61 -0.80
CA TYR A 113 -10.63 -11.87 0.20
C TYR A 113 -9.43 -11.15 -0.42
N THR A 114 -8.73 -11.86 -1.30
CA THR A 114 -7.55 -11.35 -1.97
C THR A 114 -7.86 -10.18 -2.90
N VAL A 115 -8.87 -10.34 -3.76
CA VAL A 115 -9.30 -9.28 -4.69
C VAL A 115 -9.73 -8.02 -3.94
N LEU A 116 -10.52 -8.19 -2.87
CA LEU A 116 -10.96 -7.07 -2.04
C LEU A 116 -9.79 -6.40 -1.31
N THR A 117 -8.86 -7.19 -0.76
CA THR A 117 -7.66 -6.66 -0.09
C THR A 117 -6.80 -5.85 -1.06
N VAL A 118 -6.55 -6.36 -2.27
CA VAL A 118 -5.80 -5.63 -3.31
C VAL A 118 -6.54 -4.34 -3.70
N ALA A 119 -7.86 -4.39 -3.88
CA ALA A 119 -8.66 -3.20 -4.18
C ALA A 119 -8.57 -2.16 -3.06
N LEU A 120 -8.63 -2.56 -1.78
CA LEU A 120 -8.45 -1.66 -0.64
C LEU A 120 -7.06 -1.03 -0.62
N PHE A 121 -6.00 -1.80 -0.89
CA PHE A 121 -4.65 -1.24 -1.01
C PHE A 121 -4.55 -0.21 -2.13
N ILE A 122 -5.09 -0.51 -3.32
CA ILE A 122 -5.12 0.45 -4.43
C ILE A 122 -5.90 1.71 -4.05
N ARG A 123 -7.01 1.58 -3.32
CA ARG A 123 -7.79 2.71 -2.81
C ARG A 123 -6.98 3.59 -1.84
N VAL A 124 -6.28 2.98 -0.87
CA VAL A 124 -5.42 3.70 0.08
C VAL A 124 -4.33 4.48 -0.67
N ILE A 125 -3.64 3.82 -1.59
CA ILE A 125 -2.60 4.46 -2.40
C ILE A 125 -3.19 5.61 -3.24
N GLY A 126 -4.32 5.36 -3.90
CA GLY A 126 -5.01 6.39 -4.70
C GLY A 126 -5.51 7.56 -3.86
N SER A 127 -5.87 7.34 -2.60
CA SER A 127 -6.24 8.42 -1.68
C SER A 127 -5.07 9.35 -1.37
N TRP A 128 -3.88 8.79 -1.18
CA TRP A 128 -2.67 9.58 -0.87
C TRP A 128 -2.07 10.27 -2.08
N LEU A 129 -2.16 9.65 -3.26
CA LEU A 129 -1.66 10.22 -4.51
C LEU A 129 -2.62 11.23 -5.15
N GLY A 130 -3.81 11.40 -4.58
CA GLY A 130 -4.89 12.22 -5.14
C GLY A 130 -5.66 11.44 -6.21
N ALA A 131 -6.90 11.06 -5.89
CA ALA A 131 -7.74 10.15 -6.68
C ALA A 131 -7.94 10.56 -8.16
N GLY A 132 -7.68 11.83 -8.51
CA GLY A 132 -7.71 12.33 -9.89
C GLY A 132 -6.67 11.69 -10.82
N GLU A 133 -5.52 11.24 -10.33
CA GLU A 133 -4.48 10.62 -11.18
C GLU A 133 -4.78 9.16 -11.58
N PHE A 134 -5.78 8.51 -10.96
CA PHE A 134 -6.09 7.07 -11.15
C PHE A 134 -7.47 6.78 -11.73
N GLY A 135 -8.13 7.75 -12.36
CA GLY A 135 -9.57 7.69 -12.70
C GLY A 135 -10.07 6.40 -13.37
N GLY A 136 -9.29 5.80 -14.28
CA GLY A 136 -9.65 4.53 -14.95
C GLY A 136 -9.59 3.30 -14.04
N VAL A 137 -8.54 3.19 -13.23
CA VAL A 137 -8.32 2.06 -12.29
C VAL A 137 -9.18 2.21 -11.04
N MET A 138 -9.47 3.44 -10.63
CA MET A 138 -10.23 3.71 -9.39
C MET A 138 -11.72 3.39 -9.52
N ARG A 139 -12.28 3.34 -10.73
CA ARG A 139 -13.68 2.95 -10.98
C ARG A 139 -14.00 1.52 -10.52
N PRO A 140 -13.32 0.47 -11.02
CA PRO A 140 -13.57 -0.89 -10.56
C PRO A 140 -13.20 -1.09 -9.09
N VAL A 141 -12.14 -0.43 -8.61
CA VAL A 141 -11.72 -0.48 -7.19
C VAL A 141 -12.82 0.03 -6.27
N ARG A 142 -13.39 1.19 -6.57
CA ARG A 142 -14.52 1.77 -5.83
C ARG A 142 -15.74 0.86 -5.88
N LYS A 143 -16.12 0.36 -7.06
CA LYS A 143 -17.23 -0.60 -7.20
C LYS A 143 -17.06 -1.85 -6.32
N LEU A 144 -15.83 -2.35 -6.17
CA LEU A 144 -15.52 -3.51 -5.35
C LEU A 144 -15.45 -3.22 -3.85
N THR A 145 -15.25 -1.97 -3.43
CA THR A 145 -14.93 -1.64 -2.03
C THR A 145 -15.90 -0.67 -1.36
N ASP A 146 -16.64 0.16 -2.11
CA ASP A 146 -17.55 1.18 -1.57
C ASP A 146 -18.63 0.57 -0.68
N TRP A 147 -19.16 -0.60 -1.04
CA TRP A 147 -20.19 -1.29 -0.25
C TRP A 147 -19.71 -1.66 1.18
N ILE A 148 -18.39 -1.76 1.40
CA ILE A 148 -17.79 -1.97 2.73
C ILE A 148 -17.34 -0.63 3.32
N VAL A 149 -16.67 0.20 2.52
CA VAL A 149 -15.97 1.40 3.00
C VAL A 149 -16.95 2.54 3.31
N GLU A 150 -17.98 2.76 2.50
CA GLU A 150 -18.95 3.84 2.73
C GLU A 150 -19.72 3.68 4.06
N PRO A 151 -20.25 2.49 4.42
CA PRO A 151 -20.85 2.29 5.73
C PRO A 151 -19.88 2.61 6.89
N ILE A 152 -18.60 2.24 6.75
CA ILE A 152 -17.58 2.51 7.78
C ILE A 152 -17.31 4.00 7.89
N GLN A 153 -17.22 4.71 6.76
CA GLN A 153 -17.00 6.17 6.72
C GLN A 153 -18.13 6.96 7.40
N ARG A 154 -19.33 6.39 7.54
CA ARG A 154 -20.43 7.01 8.31
C ARG A 154 -20.15 7.03 9.82
N VAL A 155 -19.37 6.09 10.33
CA VAL A 155 -19.02 5.98 11.76
C VAL A 155 -17.63 6.54 12.04
N LEU A 156 -16.69 6.30 11.14
CA LEU A 156 -15.30 6.74 11.21
C LEU A 156 -15.00 7.62 9.98
N PRO A 157 -15.41 8.90 10.00
CA PRO A 157 -15.12 9.81 8.90
C PRO A 157 -13.60 10.03 8.76
N PRO A 158 -13.11 10.28 7.54
CA PRO A 158 -11.68 10.51 7.30
C PRO A 158 -11.19 11.76 8.04
N PHE A 159 -9.97 11.69 8.57
CA PHE A 159 -9.32 12.79 9.29
C PHE A 159 -8.35 13.52 8.35
N GLY A 160 -8.81 14.62 7.75
CA GLY A 160 -8.02 15.38 6.78
C GLY A 160 -7.68 14.55 5.54
N MET A 161 -6.39 14.37 5.23
CA MET A 161 -5.92 13.52 4.12
C MET A 161 -5.83 12.02 4.48
N PHE A 162 -6.01 11.66 5.74
CA PHE A 162 -5.85 10.29 6.22
C PHE A 162 -7.22 9.61 6.36
N ASP A 163 -7.51 8.68 5.45
CA ASP A 163 -8.67 7.80 5.55
C ASP A 163 -8.27 6.45 6.18
N LEU A 164 -8.71 6.21 7.41
CA LEU A 164 -8.51 4.94 8.13
C LEU A 164 -9.59 3.90 7.80
N SER A 165 -10.65 4.28 7.09
CA SER A 165 -11.76 3.40 6.74
C SER A 165 -11.32 2.17 5.94
N PRO A 166 -10.36 2.25 4.98
CA PRO A 166 -9.84 1.06 4.31
C PRO A 166 -9.14 0.08 5.24
N LEU A 167 -8.52 0.55 6.33
CA LEU A 167 -7.88 -0.33 7.32
C LEU A 167 -8.95 -1.08 8.13
N ALA A 168 -10.00 -0.38 8.57
CA ALA A 168 -11.14 -1.00 9.22
C ALA A 168 -11.87 -1.99 8.30
N ALA A 169 -12.05 -1.63 7.01
CA ALA A 169 -12.60 -2.52 6.01
C ALA A 169 -11.75 -3.79 5.84
N TRP A 170 -10.43 -3.64 5.76
CA TRP A 170 -9.52 -4.77 5.66
C TRP A 170 -9.63 -5.70 6.87
N LEU A 171 -9.71 -5.15 8.08
CA LEU A 171 -9.89 -5.93 9.30
C LEU A 171 -11.21 -6.73 9.29
N LEU A 172 -12.30 -6.12 8.83
CA LEU A 172 -13.60 -6.80 8.70
C LEU A 172 -13.54 -7.98 7.71
N ILE A 173 -12.91 -7.78 6.54
CA ILE A 173 -12.79 -8.84 5.54
C ILE A 173 -11.84 -9.93 6.04
N LEU A 174 -10.79 -9.59 6.80
CA LEU A 174 -9.89 -10.56 7.43
C LEU A 174 -10.65 -11.44 8.44
N LEU A 175 -11.48 -10.83 9.29
CA LEU A 175 -12.34 -11.54 10.22
C LEU A 175 -13.32 -12.46 9.49
N ALA A 176 -14.02 -11.93 8.47
CA ALA A 176 -14.95 -12.70 7.66
C ALA A 176 -14.28 -13.90 6.99
N ARG A 177 -13.09 -13.71 6.38
CA ARG A 177 -12.29 -14.81 5.82
C ARG A 177 -11.94 -15.84 6.88
N THR A 178 -11.45 -15.42 8.04
CA THR A 178 -11.01 -16.33 9.10
C THR A 178 -12.17 -17.19 9.60
N LEU A 179 -13.35 -16.59 9.80
CA LEU A 179 -14.56 -17.32 10.18
C LEU A 179 -15.02 -18.29 9.09
N MET A 180 -15.07 -17.83 7.83
CA MET A 180 -15.47 -18.69 6.70
C MET A 180 -14.53 -19.89 6.52
N VAL A 181 -13.21 -19.67 6.58
CA VAL A 181 -12.23 -20.76 6.50
C VAL A 181 -12.38 -21.72 7.68
N ALA A 182 -12.60 -21.22 8.88
CA ALA A 182 -12.82 -22.05 10.07
C ALA A 182 -14.07 -22.94 9.95
N ILE A 183 -15.13 -22.44 9.30
CA ILE A 183 -16.38 -23.20 9.08
C ILE A 183 -16.22 -24.22 7.94
N ILE A 184 -15.51 -23.87 6.85
CA ILE A 184 -15.42 -24.72 5.66
C ILE A 184 -14.37 -25.82 5.81
N THR A 185 -13.23 -25.54 6.45
CA THR A 185 -12.11 -26.50 6.55
C THR A 185 -12.51 -27.86 7.16
N PRO A 186 -13.31 -27.93 8.24
CA PRO A 186 -13.77 -29.20 8.81
C PRO A 186 -14.70 -30.00 7.89
N LEU A 187 -15.28 -29.38 6.86
CA LEU A 187 -16.15 -30.04 5.88
C LEU A 187 -15.34 -30.74 4.79
N LEU A 188 -14.01 -30.54 4.75
CA LEU A 188 -13.13 -31.22 3.81
C LEU A 188 -12.84 -32.66 4.25
N PRO A 189 -12.81 -33.62 3.31
CA PRO A 189 -12.28 -34.95 3.61
C PRO A 189 -10.79 -34.85 3.94
N HIS A 190 -10.37 -35.53 5.03
CA HIS A 190 -8.98 -35.63 5.47
C HIS A 190 -8.17 -36.62 4.63
#